data_AF-A0A6N8Z1S4-F1
#
_entry.id   AF-A0A6N8Z1S4-F1
#
_cell.length_a   1.000
_cell.length_b   1.000
_cell.length_c   1.000
_cell.angle_alpha   90.00
_cell.angle_beta   90.00
_cell.angle_gamma   90.00
#
_symmetry.space_group_name_H-M   'P 1'
#
loop_
_entity.id
_entity.type
_entity.pdbx_description
1 polymer ?
#
loop_
_entity_poly.entity_id
_entity_poly.type
_entity_poly.pdbx_seq_one_letter_code
_entity_poly.pdbx_strand_id
1 'polypeptide(L)'
;MLAGFDQAELYKYEQARELSISLLEEWLVNYKFKDWDYTEGSKVSVTSEMKKSRAAEIARSLNDTERWHSHGHGISMEVLRRDLKVRIDDFDSDLGIGKEVRDYYNLLTDYMNKRGNPGALHYPGQYLPIYT
;
A
#
# COMPACT_ATOMS: atom_id res chain seq x y z
N MET A 1 -0.96 33.22 -22.10
CA MET A 1 0.27 33.15 -21.28
C MET A 1 -0.19 32.78 -19.88
N LEU A 2 0.05 31.54 -19.43
CA LEU A 2 -0.46 31.02 -18.16
C LEU A 2 0.29 31.70 -16.99
N ALA A 3 -0.14 32.90 -16.63
CA ALA A 3 0.27 33.60 -15.42
C ALA A 3 -0.40 32.88 -14.23
N GLY A 4 0.31 31.96 -13.59
CA GLY A 4 -0.24 31.26 -12.43
C GLY A 4 0.58 30.11 -11.84
N PHE A 5 1.62 29.62 -12.51
CA PHE A 5 2.48 28.56 -11.95
C PHE A 5 3.81 29.14 -11.49
N ASP A 6 4.04 29.13 -10.17
CA ASP A 6 5.35 29.40 -9.57
C ASP A 6 6.27 28.21 -9.87
N GLN A 7 7.42 28.49 -10.47
CA GLN A 7 8.42 27.48 -10.80
C GLN A 7 8.98 26.81 -9.55
N ALA A 8 9.02 27.52 -8.41
CA ALA A 8 9.41 26.91 -7.14
C ALA A 8 8.35 25.93 -6.62
N GLU A 9 7.07 26.16 -6.91
CA GLU A 9 5.98 25.25 -6.55
C GLU A 9 6.03 23.96 -7.38
N LEU A 10 6.22 24.08 -8.71
CA LEU A 10 6.42 22.94 -9.60
C LEU A 10 7.59 22.07 -9.13
N TYR A 11 8.72 22.69 -8.81
CA TYR A 11 9.90 21.99 -8.33
C TYR A 11 9.67 21.25 -7.00
N LYS A 12 8.84 21.80 -6.10
CA LYS A 12 8.45 21.11 -4.86
C LYS A 12 7.61 19.86 -5.15
N TYR A 13 6.67 19.93 -6.10
CA TYR A 13 5.89 18.76 -6.49
C TYR A 13 6.75 17.68 -7.13
N GLU A 14 7.70 18.06 -7.98
CA GLU A 14 8.68 17.13 -8.56
C GLU A 14 9.52 16.45 -7.48
N GLN A 15 10.04 17.20 -6.50
CA GLN A 15 10.79 16.61 -5.40
C GLN A 15 9.95 15.66 -4.53
N ALA A 16 8.72 16.06 -4.18
CA ALA A 16 7.82 15.21 -3.40
C ALA A 16 7.48 13.92 -4.16
N ARG A 17 7.32 14.02 -5.48
CA ARG A 17 7.11 12.90 -6.39
C ARG A 17 8.30 11.93 -6.38
N GLU A 18 9.52 12.42 -6.54
CA GLU A 18 10.75 11.60 -6.51
C GLU A 18 11.01 10.98 -5.13
N LEU A 19 10.72 11.72 -4.06
CA LEU A 19 10.79 11.20 -2.70
C LEU A 19 9.78 10.06 -2.48
N SER A 20 8.55 10.21 -2.96
CA SER A 20 7.50 9.19 -2.88
C SER A 20 7.93 7.90 -3.60
N ILE A 21 8.52 8.02 -4.80
CA ILE A 21 9.08 6.88 -5.53
C ILE A 21 10.15 6.20 -4.66
N SER A 22 11.12 6.96 -4.15
CA SER A 22 12.25 6.42 -3.38
C SER A 22 11.80 5.68 -2.12
N LEU A 23 10.86 6.25 -1.36
CA LEU A 23 10.31 5.64 -0.14
C LEU A 23 9.54 4.35 -0.46
N LEU A 24 8.77 4.35 -1.55
CA LEU A 24 8.02 3.17 -1.97
C LEU A 24 8.94 2.05 -2.44
N GLU A 25 10.01 2.38 -3.19
CA GLU A 25 11.04 1.40 -3.58
C GLU A 25 11.65 0.73 -2.35
N GLU A 26 12.09 1.52 -1.37
CA GLU A 26 12.66 1.02 -0.13
C GLU A 26 11.67 0.12 0.63
N TRP A 27 10.43 0.57 0.77
CA TRP A 27 9.40 -0.19 1.47
C TRP A 27 9.09 -1.52 0.78
N LEU A 28 9.01 -1.53 -0.56
CA LEU A 28 8.76 -2.75 -1.33
C LEU A 28 9.87 -3.78 -1.11
N VAL A 29 11.14 -3.36 -1.15
CA VAL A 29 12.27 -4.26 -0.94
C VAL A 29 12.30 -4.79 0.50
N ASN A 30 12.13 -3.90 1.49
CA ASN A 30 12.32 -4.24 2.89
C ASN A 30 11.15 -5.04 3.48
N TYR A 31 9.92 -4.79 3.01
CA TYR A 31 8.72 -5.38 3.59
C TYR A 31 7.95 -6.24 2.61
N LYS A 32 7.54 -5.71 1.45
CA LYS A 32 6.65 -6.45 0.55
C LYS A 32 7.34 -7.65 -0.11
N PHE A 33 8.61 -7.50 -0.46
CA PHE A 33 9.42 -8.52 -1.13
C PHE A 33 10.33 -9.26 -0.16
N LYS A 34 10.16 -9.07 1.15
CA LYS A 34 10.97 -9.72 2.17
C LYS A 34 11.04 -11.23 1.94
N ASP A 35 9.88 -11.86 1.78
CA ASP A 35 9.75 -13.32 1.60
C ASP A 35 9.60 -13.74 0.12
N TRP A 36 10.01 -12.88 -0.82
CA TRP A 36 10.03 -13.22 -2.24
C TRP A 36 11.35 -13.91 -2.60
N ASP A 37 11.43 -15.21 -2.32
CA ASP A 37 12.67 -15.99 -2.50
C ASP A 37 12.77 -16.67 -3.88
N TYR A 38 11.64 -16.96 -4.52
CA TYR A 38 11.58 -17.60 -5.83
C TYR A 38 10.59 -16.90 -6.76
N THR A 39 10.92 -16.83 -8.06
CA THR A 39 9.99 -16.34 -9.08
C THR A 39 8.82 -17.30 -9.23
N GLU A 40 7.61 -16.77 -9.47
CA GLU A 40 6.41 -17.62 -9.52
C GLU A 40 6.39 -18.52 -10.77
N GLY A 41 6.79 -17.99 -11.93
CA GLY A 41 6.78 -18.71 -13.20
C GLY A 41 7.97 -19.64 -13.39
N SER A 42 9.20 -19.09 -13.38
CA SER A 42 10.42 -19.85 -13.67
C SER A 42 11.02 -20.58 -12.46
N LYS A 43 10.51 -20.34 -11.24
CA LYS A 43 10.99 -20.93 -9.99
C LYS A 43 12.49 -20.71 -9.73
N VAL A 44 13.03 -19.60 -10.21
CA VAL A 44 14.43 -19.22 -10.02
C VAL A 44 14.58 -18.43 -8.73
N SER A 45 15.71 -18.60 -8.03
CA SER A 45 16.05 -17.82 -6.83
C SER A 45 16.08 -16.32 -7.15
N VAL A 46 15.41 -15.54 -6.32
CA VAL A 46 15.33 -14.08 -6.47
C VAL A 46 16.53 -13.44 -5.77
N THR A 47 17.25 -12.58 -6.49
CA THR A 47 18.37 -11.81 -5.92
C THR A 47 17.91 -10.47 -5.37
N SER A 48 18.76 -9.84 -4.56
CA SER A 48 18.54 -8.47 -4.06
C SER A 48 18.39 -7.46 -5.19
N GLU A 49 19.15 -7.61 -6.27
CA GLU A 49 19.08 -6.76 -7.47
C GLU A 49 17.74 -6.93 -8.20
N MET A 50 17.22 -8.16 -8.28
CA MET A 50 15.90 -8.41 -8.83
C MET A 50 14.80 -7.73 -8.00
N LYS A 51 14.89 -7.80 -6.66
CA LYS A 51 13.95 -7.11 -5.76
C LYS A 51 14.00 -5.59 -5.98
N LYS A 52 15.20 -5.00 -6.03
CA LYS A 52 15.40 -3.56 -6.27
C LYS A 52 14.88 -3.12 -7.63
N SER A 53 15.25 -3.84 -8.70
CA SER A 53 14.78 -3.53 -10.06
C SER A 53 13.27 -3.58 -10.13
N ARG A 54 12.66 -4.63 -9.56
CA ARG A 54 11.21 -4.77 -9.56
C ARG A 54 10.50 -3.69 -8.74
N ALA A 55 11.08 -3.31 -7.60
CA ALA A 55 10.56 -2.23 -6.77
C ALA A 55 10.56 -0.91 -7.54
N ALA A 56 11.66 -0.59 -8.24
CA ALA A 56 11.77 0.62 -9.05
C ALA A 56 10.76 0.68 -10.20
N GLU A 57 10.55 -0.44 -10.91
CA GLU A 57 9.52 -0.53 -11.94
C GLU A 57 8.11 -0.25 -11.39
N ILE A 58 7.76 -0.87 -10.26
CA ILE A 58 6.45 -0.71 -9.63
C ILE A 58 6.26 0.71 -9.11
N ALA A 59 7.25 1.27 -8.41
CA ALA A 59 7.17 2.59 -7.82
C ALA A 59 7.00 3.68 -8.89
N ARG A 60 7.79 3.60 -9.98
CA ARG A 60 7.64 4.50 -11.13
C ARG A 60 6.28 4.35 -11.80
N SER A 61 5.83 3.11 -12.00
CA SER A 61 4.54 2.89 -12.65
C SER A 61 3.37 3.35 -11.81
N LEU A 62 3.38 3.21 -10.48
CA LEU A 62 2.31 3.72 -9.61
C LEU A 62 2.21 5.24 -9.61
N ASN A 63 3.34 5.88 -9.88
CA ASN A 63 3.49 7.33 -9.88
C ASN A 63 3.41 7.94 -11.30
N ASP A 64 3.02 7.12 -12.29
CA ASP A 64 2.67 7.54 -13.65
C ASP A 64 1.20 7.99 -13.67
N THR A 65 1.00 9.29 -13.49
CA THR A 65 -0.34 9.89 -13.43
C THR A 65 -1.06 9.88 -14.78
N GLU A 66 -0.32 9.92 -15.89
CA GLU A 66 -0.88 9.81 -17.23
C GLU A 66 -1.47 8.43 -17.45
N ARG A 67 -0.77 7.37 -17.03
CA ARG A 67 -1.25 5.98 -17.15
C ARG A 67 -2.57 5.73 -16.44
N TRP A 68 -2.73 6.26 -15.23
CA TRP A 68 -3.87 5.90 -14.39
C TRP A 68 -5.08 6.82 -14.55
N HIS A 69 -4.89 8.02 -15.11
CA HIS A 69 -5.93 9.04 -15.22
C HIS A 69 -6.72 9.23 -13.91
N SER A 70 -6.04 9.05 -12.77
CA SER A 70 -6.66 8.99 -11.45
C SER A 70 -7.09 10.38 -11.01
N HIS A 71 -8.29 10.80 -11.39
CA HIS A 71 -8.94 12.02 -10.86
C HIS A 71 -9.44 11.81 -9.42
N GLY A 72 -8.61 11.27 -8.53
CA GLY A 72 -8.92 11.02 -7.12
C GLY A 72 -9.50 9.64 -6.80
N HIS A 73 -9.61 8.73 -7.77
CA HIS A 73 -10.00 7.33 -7.51
C HIS A 73 -8.76 6.45 -7.28
N GLY A 74 -8.84 5.54 -6.31
CA GLY A 74 -7.76 4.58 -6.03
C GLY A 74 -7.58 3.55 -7.15
N ILE A 75 -6.37 3.00 -7.26
CA ILE A 75 -6.07 1.89 -8.19
C ILE A 75 -6.62 0.60 -7.59
N SER A 76 -7.47 -0.12 -8.33
CA SER A 76 -8.11 -1.33 -7.83
C SER A 76 -7.12 -2.50 -7.65
N MET A 77 -7.46 -3.43 -6.75
CA MET A 77 -6.67 -4.65 -6.51
C MET A 77 -6.46 -5.46 -7.80
N GLU A 78 -7.47 -5.53 -8.66
CA GLU A 78 -7.41 -6.22 -9.94
C GLU A 78 -6.36 -5.58 -10.85
N VAL A 79 -6.34 -4.24 -10.95
CA VAL A 79 -5.34 -3.52 -11.74
C VAL A 79 -3.94 -3.78 -11.19
N LEU A 80 -3.72 -3.70 -9.88
CA LEU A 80 -2.43 -3.99 -9.27
C LEU A 80 -1.95 -5.43 -9.59
N ARG A 81 -2.85 -6.42 -9.54
CA ARG A 81 -2.53 -7.81 -9.92
C ARG A 81 -2.25 -7.97 -11.41
N ARG A 82 -3.05 -7.33 -12.27
CA ARG A 82 -2.96 -7.50 -13.73
C ARG A 82 -1.78 -6.74 -14.33
N ASP A 83 -1.65 -5.46 -13.98
CA ASP A 83 -0.73 -4.50 -14.59
C ASP A 83 0.62 -4.46 -13.88
N LEU A 84 0.63 -4.53 -12.55
CA LEU A 84 1.86 -4.46 -11.75
C LEU A 84 2.33 -5.82 -11.23
N LYS A 85 1.56 -6.89 -11.44
CA LYS A 85 1.90 -8.26 -11.00
C LYS A 85 2.32 -8.32 -9.53
N VAL A 86 1.72 -7.47 -8.70
CA VAL A 86 1.98 -7.47 -7.25
C VAL A 86 1.05 -8.50 -6.62
N ARG A 87 1.61 -9.43 -5.85
CA ARG A 87 0.79 -10.35 -5.05
C ARG A 87 0.04 -9.56 -3.98
N ILE A 88 -1.28 -9.66 -3.97
CA ILE A 88 -2.13 -9.07 -2.94
C ILE A 88 -2.86 -10.20 -2.26
N ASP A 89 -2.66 -10.31 -0.95
CA ASP A 89 -3.33 -11.28 -0.11
C ASP A 89 -4.75 -10.75 0.16
N ASP A 90 -5.75 -11.42 -0.39
CA ASP A 90 -7.15 -10.99 -0.37
C ASP A 90 -7.90 -11.77 0.70
N PHE A 91 -8.02 -11.16 1.86
CA PHE A 91 -8.61 -11.79 3.04
C PHE A 91 -10.10 -12.10 2.87
N ASP A 92 -10.80 -11.44 1.95
CA ASP A 92 -12.21 -11.78 1.67
C ASP A 92 -12.34 -13.04 0.80
N SER A 93 -11.30 -13.41 0.05
CA SER A 93 -11.29 -14.63 -0.77
C SER A 93 -11.02 -15.92 0.03
N ASP A 94 -10.38 -15.79 1.21
CA ASP A 94 -10.21 -16.90 2.16
C ASP A 94 -11.38 -16.91 3.14
N LEU A 95 -12.29 -17.88 2.97
CA LEU A 95 -13.52 -18.00 3.76
C LEU A 95 -13.26 -18.16 5.26
N GLY A 96 -12.08 -18.65 5.65
CA GLY A 96 -11.66 -18.66 7.06
C GLY A 96 -11.32 -17.23 7.48
N ILE A 97 -10.16 -16.76 7.03
CA ILE A 97 -9.53 -15.52 7.53
C ILE A 97 -10.48 -14.32 7.46
N GLY A 98 -11.22 -14.19 6.36
CA GLY A 98 -12.18 -13.09 6.18
C GLY A 98 -13.26 -13.09 7.26
N LYS A 99 -13.75 -14.27 7.67
CA LYS A 99 -14.71 -14.39 8.77
C LYS A 99 -14.09 -14.01 10.10
N GLU A 100 -12.89 -14.50 10.43
CA GLU A 100 -12.27 -14.19 11.72
C GLU A 100 -11.91 -12.69 11.84
N VAL A 101 -11.41 -12.08 10.77
CA VAL A 101 -11.13 -10.64 10.73
C VAL A 101 -12.42 -9.84 10.95
N ARG A 102 -13.51 -10.23 10.29
CA ARG A 102 -14.81 -9.57 10.41
C ARG A 102 -15.43 -9.73 11.78
N ASP A 103 -15.38 -10.92 12.36
CA ASP A 103 -15.87 -11.19 13.71
C ASP A 103 -15.13 -10.36 14.75
N TYR A 104 -13.79 -10.30 14.64
CA TYR A 104 -12.96 -9.47 15.51
C TYR A 104 -13.25 -7.97 15.33
N TYR A 105 -13.35 -7.50 14.08
CA TYR A 105 -13.69 -6.10 13.77
C TYR A 105 -15.04 -5.70 14.37
N ASN A 106 -16.06 -6.55 14.24
CA ASN A 106 -17.39 -6.32 14.82
C ASN A 106 -17.31 -6.25 16.35
N LEU A 107 -16.62 -7.19 16.99
CA LEU A 107 -16.43 -7.20 18.45
C LEU A 107 -15.72 -5.93 18.95
N LEU A 108 -14.63 -5.53 18.28
CA LEU A 108 -13.89 -4.32 18.63
C LEU A 108 -14.75 -3.08 18.47
N THR A 109 -15.51 -2.99 17.37
CA THR A 109 -16.41 -1.88 17.07
C THR A 109 -17.52 -1.76 18.12
N ASP A 110 -18.17 -2.88 18.47
CA ASP A 110 -19.18 -2.92 19.52
C ASP A 110 -18.60 -2.50 20.88
N TYR A 111 -17.40 -2.96 21.21
CA TYR A 111 -16.72 -2.57 22.44
C TYR A 111 -16.38 -1.07 22.46
N MET A 112 -15.81 -0.54 21.37
CA MET A 112 -15.52 0.90 21.22
C MET A 112 -16.78 1.75 21.38
N ASN A 113 -17.87 1.36 20.72
CA ASN A 113 -19.17 2.04 20.80
C ASN A 113 -19.71 2.05 22.23
N LYS A 114 -19.66 0.91 22.94
CA LYS A 114 -20.06 0.82 24.35
C LYS A 114 -19.23 1.71 25.27
N ARG A 115 -17.97 1.94 24.93
CA ARG A 115 -17.04 2.78 25.70
C ARG A 115 -17.07 4.26 25.29
N GLY A 116 -17.78 4.61 24.21
CA GLY A 116 -17.79 5.96 23.64
C GLY A 116 -16.46 6.37 23.01
N ASN A 117 -15.63 5.40 22.60
CA ASN A 117 -14.33 5.67 22.00
C ASN A 117 -14.47 5.78 20.47
N PRO A 118 -14.07 6.91 19.84
CA PRO A 118 -14.17 7.07 18.39
C PRO A 118 -13.18 6.20 17.60
N GLY A 119 -12.15 5.67 18.25
CA GLY A 119 -11.21 4.73 17.67
C GLY A 119 -10.35 4.06 18.73
N ALA A 120 -9.58 3.04 18.33
CA ALA A 120 -8.62 2.39 19.21
C ALA A 120 -7.50 1.70 18.41
N LEU A 121 -6.31 1.63 19.02
CA LEU A 121 -5.25 0.71 18.64
C LEU A 121 -5.28 -0.49 19.58
N HIS A 122 -5.46 -1.70 19.03
CA HIS A 122 -5.51 -2.94 19.81
C HIS A 122 -4.45 -3.91 19.30
N TYR A 123 -3.64 -4.42 20.22
CA TYR A 123 -2.61 -5.44 20.01
C TYR A 123 -2.53 -6.34 21.25
N PRO A 124 -1.87 -7.51 21.19
CA PRO A 124 -1.89 -8.46 22.29
C PRO A 124 -1.58 -7.83 23.65
N GLY A 125 -2.55 -7.92 24.57
CA GLY A 125 -2.44 -7.41 25.93
C GLY A 125 -2.72 -5.91 26.12
N GLN A 126 -2.95 -5.13 25.06
CA GLN A 126 -3.24 -3.70 25.19
C GLN A 126 -4.35 -3.20 24.28
N TYR A 127 -5.21 -2.36 24.86
CA TYR A 127 -6.24 -1.58 24.20
C TYR A 127 -5.98 -0.10 24.47
N LEU A 128 -5.62 0.65 23.43
CA LEU A 128 -5.32 2.08 23.50
C LEU A 128 -6.42 2.87 22.78
N PRO A 129 -7.37 3.48 23.50
CA PRO A 129 -8.42 4.29 22.89
C PRO A 129 -7.84 5.59 22.31
N ILE A 130 -8.39 6.02 21.19
CA ILE A 130 -8.14 7.33 20.58
C ILE A 130 -9.25 8.26 21.07
N TYR A 131 -8.87 9.41 21.61
CA TYR A 131 -9.79 10.46 22.03
C TYR A 131 -9.70 11.63 21.04
N THR A 132 -10.84 12.25 20.77
CA THR A 132 -10.95 13.52 20.02
C THR A 132 -11.03 14.69 20.97
#